data_AF-A0A7W1ZED3-F1
#
_entry.id   AF-A0A7W1ZED3-F1
#
_cell.length_a   1.000
_cell.length_b   1.000
_cell.length_c   1.000
_cell.angle_alpha   90.00
_cell.angle_beta   90.00
_cell.angle_gamma   90.00
#
_symmetry.space_group_name_H-M   'P 1'
#
loop_
_entity.id
_entity.type
_entity.pdbx_description
1 polymer ?
#
loop_
_entity_poly.entity_id
_entity_poly.type
_entity_poly.pdbx_seq_one_letter_code
_entity_poly.pdbx_strand_id
1 'polypeptide(L)'
;MHRTQIYLDDEEATLLAAATRRTGASRSELIRRAVRAQYGESTPATRLAALRASAGAWTDRPGTGADYVEEMRAGLDERLSQVGLR
;
A
#
# COMPACT_ATOMS: atom_id res chain seq x y z
N MET A 1 4.49 18.42 -12.60
CA MET A 1 5.62 17.50 -12.33
C MET A 1 6.83 17.97 -13.14
N HIS A 2 8.02 17.95 -12.56
CA HIS A 2 9.26 18.19 -13.30
C HIS A 2 9.83 16.87 -13.80
N ARG A 3 10.33 16.82 -15.03
CA ARG A 3 11.03 15.65 -15.58
C ARG A 3 12.49 15.70 -15.13
N THR A 4 12.95 14.65 -14.49
CA THR A 4 14.33 14.51 -14.01
C THR A 4 14.89 13.19 -14.48
N GLN A 5 16.13 13.19 -14.96
CA GLN A 5 16.88 11.99 -15.27
C GLN A 5 17.62 11.54 -14.02
N ILE A 6 17.54 10.25 -13.71
CA ILE A 6 18.28 9.61 -12.62
C ILE A 6 19.13 8.50 -13.22
N TYR A 7 20.32 8.30 -12.66
CA TYR A 7 21.15 7.15 -12.99
C TYR A 7 20.80 6.03 -12.02
N LEU A 8 20.70 4.81 -12.56
CA LEU A 8 20.47 3.59 -11.82
C LEU A 8 21.48 2.57 -12.29
N ASP A 9 21.97 1.74 -11.39
CA ASP A 9 22.72 0.57 -11.79
C ASP A 9 21.80 -0.57 -12.27
N ASP A 10 22.41 -1.66 -12.74
CA ASP A 10 21.70 -2.82 -13.27
C ASP A 10 20.86 -3.54 -12.21
N GLU A 11 21.32 -3.55 -10.95
CA GLU A 11 20.61 -4.18 -9.83
C GLU A 11 19.35 -3.39 -9.49
N GLU A 12 19.48 -2.08 -9.31
CA GLU A 12 18.37 -1.15 -9.05
C GLU A 12 17.33 -1.19 -10.19
N ALA A 13 17.80 -1.23 -11.45
CA ALA A 13 16.93 -1.37 -12.61
C ALA A 13 16.14 -2.70 -12.59
N THR A 14 16.80 -3.79 -12.22
CA THR A 14 16.20 -5.13 -12.10
C THR A 14 15.16 -5.17 -10.99
N LEU A 15 15.46 -4.60 -9.82
CA LEU A 15 14.53 -4.48 -8.70
C LEU A 15 13.28 -3.70 -9.07
N LEU A 16 13.44 -2.56 -9.75
CA LEU A 16 12.31 -1.75 -10.23
C LEU A 16 11.47 -2.49 -11.27
N ALA A 17 12.09 -3.23 -12.20
CA ALA A 17 11.36 -4.01 -13.19
C ALA A 17 10.52 -5.11 -12.52
N ALA A 18 11.08 -5.80 -11.52
CA ALA A 18 10.35 -6.80 -10.75
C ALA A 18 9.19 -6.17 -9.96
N ALA A 19 9.40 -5.01 -9.35
CA ALA A 19 8.37 -4.28 -8.63
C ALA A 19 7.23 -3.80 -9.55
N THR A 20 7.53 -3.33 -10.77
CA THR A 20 6.51 -2.99 -11.77
C THR A 20 5.65 -4.19 -12.12
N ARG A 21 6.26 -5.38 -12.33
CA ARG A 21 5.48 -6.61 -12.60
C ARG A 21 4.59 -7.01 -11.43
N ARG A 22 5.09 -6.92 -10.20
CA ARG A 22 4.31 -7.30 -9.00
C ARG A 22 3.16 -6.36 -8.69
N THR A 23 3.31 -5.06 -8.99
CA THR A 23 2.37 -4.01 -8.53
C THR A 23 1.49 -3.44 -9.64
N GLY A 24 1.85 -3.66 -10.92
CA GLY A 24 1.25 -2.98 -12.06
C GLY A 24 1.60 -1.49 -12.18
N ALA A 25 2.39 -0.94 -11.27
CA ALA A 25 2.75 0.48 -11.27
C ALA A 25 3.95 0.76 -12.18
N SER A 26 3.92 1.92 -12.86
CA SER A 26 5.06 2.39 -13.66
C SER A 26 6.32 2.64 -12.81
N ARG A 27 7.51 2.53 -13.41
CA ARG A 27 8.79 2.83 -12.73
C ARG A 27 8.77 4.21 -12.08
N SER A 28 8.29 5.23 -12.79
CA SER A 28 8.20 6.59 -12.27
C SER A 28 7.27 6.70 -11.05
N GLU A 29 6.19 5.91 -11.00
CA GLU A 29 5.31 5.87 -9.83
C GLU A 29 5.98 5.18 -8.64
N LEU A 30 6.68 4.07 -8.88
CA LEU A 30 7.44 3.38 -7.83
C LEU A 30 8.52 4.27 -7.22
N ILE A 31 9.28 4.98 -8.06
CA ILE A 31 10.29 5.94 -7.62
C ILE A 31 9.65 7.06 -6.78
N ARG A 32 8.51 7.63 -7.23
CA ARG A 32 7.79 8.63 -6.44
C ARG A 32 7.34 8.11 -5.08
N ARG A 33 6.81 6.88 -5.02
CA ARG A 33 6.41 6.25 -3.75
C ARG A 33 7.61 6.08 -2.82
N ALA A 34 8.74 5.59 -3.34
CA ALA A 34 9.96 5.46 -2.56
C ALA A 34 10.45 6.82 -2.04
N VAL A 35 10.46 7.86 -2.88
CA VAL A 35 10.83 9.22 -2.47
C VAL A 35 9.90 9.76 -1.38
N ARG A 36 8.58 9.60 -1.52
CA ARG A 36 7.62 10.03 -0.49
C ARG A 36 7.70 9.20 0.78
N ALA A 37 8.01 7.91 0.67
CA ALA A 37 8.17 7.05 1.84
C ALA A 37 9.44 7.42 2.62
N GLN A 38 10.54 7.72 1.91
CA GLN A 38 11.84 7.99 2.51
C GLN A 38 12.01 9.45 2.97
N TYR A 39 11.53 10.39 2.16
CA TYR A 39 11.74 11.83 2.36
C TYR A 39 10.44 12.61 2.51
N GLY A 40 9.28 11.96 2.36
CA GLY A 40 8.02 12.62 2.64
C GLY A 40 7.89 12.82 4.14
N GLU A 41 7.68 14.07 4.54
CA GLU A 41 7.33 14.36 5.92
C GLU A 41 5.96 13.75 6.21
N SER A 42 5.95 12.64 6.95
CA SER A 42 4.73 12.14 7.56
C SER A 42 4.41 13.03 8.77
N THR A 43 4.03 14.28 8.48
CA THR A 43 3.62 15.20 9.53
C THR A 43 2.30 14.70 10.14
N PRO A 44 2.07 14.93 11.43
CA PRO A 44 0.75 14.71 12.03
C PRO A 44 -0.38 15.37 11.22
N ALA A 45 -0.10 16.53 10.59
CA ALA A 45 -1.06 17.24 9.74
C ALA A 45 -1.40 16.45 8.46
N THR A 46 -0.42 15.86 7.78
CA THR A 46 -0.64 15.05 6.57
C THR A 46 -1.42 13.77 6.88
N ARG A 47 -1.10 13.11 8.01
CA ARG A 47 -1.87 11.94 8.49
C ARG A 47 -3.31 12.31 8.84
N LEU A 48 -3.48 13.42 9.55
CA LEU A 48 -4.81 13.92 9.93
C LEU A 48 -5.64 14.32 8.70
N ALA A 49 -5.02 14.92 7.68
CA ALA A 49 -5.70 15.22 6.42
C ALA A 49 -6.16 13.95 5.70
N ALA A 50 -5.34 12.89 5.67
CA ALA A 50 -5.73 11.60 5.09
C ALA A 50 -6.88 10.94 5.86
N LEU A 51 -6.86 10.97 7.21
CA LEU A 51 -7.96 10.47 8.04
C LEU A 51 -9.27 11.24 7.82
N ARG A 52 -9.20 12.57 7.65
CA ARG A 52 -10.37 13.38 7.34
C ARG A 52 -10.92 13.07 5.95
N ALA A 53 -10.05 12.88 4.96
CA ALA A 53 -10.46 12.55 3.60
C ALA A 53 -11.13 11.17 3.49
N SER A 54 -10.80 10.22 4.37
CA SER A 54 -11.45 8.91 4.44
C SER A 54 -12.69 8.86 5.35
N ALA A 55 -13.02 9.95 6.04
CA ALA A 55 -14.21 10.01 6.89
C ALA A 55 -15.47 9.84 6.04
N GLY A 56 -16.31 8.88 6.41
CA GLY A 56 -17.53 8.54 5.67
C GLY A 56 -17.33 7.57 4.50
N ALA A 57 -16.10 7.09 4.23
CA ALA A 57 -15.86 6.08 3.20
C ALA A 57 -16.58 4.73 3.47
N TRP A 58 -17.08 4.53 4.69
CA TRP A 58 -17.83 3.33 5.10
C TRP A 58 -19.35 3.54 5.16
N THR A 59 -19.86 4.75 4.90
CA THR A 59 -21.29 5.06 5.11
C THR A 59 -22.21 4.24 4.22
N ASP A 60 -21.78 3.90 3.00
CA ASP A 60 -22.60 3.17 2.02
C ASP A 60 -22.34 1.65 2.02
N ARG A 61 -21.59 1.13 2.99
CA ARG A 61 -21.34 -0.32 3.09
C ARG A 61 -22.33 -1.01 4.02
N PRO A 62 -22.86 -2.17 3.59
CA PRO A 62 -23.63 -3.02 4.50
C PRO A 62 -22.70 -3.66 5.53
N GLY A 63 -23.24 -3.85 6.74
CA GLY A 63 -22.52 -4.53 7.82
C GLY A 63 -21.68 -3.60 8.70
N THR A 64 -21.36 -4.10 9.88
CA THR A 64 -20.52 -3.40 10.85
C THR A 64 -19.04 -3.57 10.51
N GLY A 65 -18.19 -2.76 11.15
CA GLY A 65 -16.75 -2.96 11.06
C GLY A 65 -16.30 -4.34 11.58
N ALA A 66 -17.03 -4.94 12.54
CA ALA A 66 -16.75 -6.28 13.02
C ALA A 66 -17.04 -7.33 11.93
N ASP A 67 -18.17 -7.22 11.24
CA ASP A 67 -18.54 -8.13 10.15
C ASP A 67 -17.50 -8.09 9.02
N TYR A 68 -17.00 -6.90 8.68
CA TYR A 68 -15.95 -6.74 7.68
C TYR A 68 -14.61 -7.37 8.11
N VAL A 69 -14.24 -7.21 9.38
CA VAL A 69 -13.01 -7.81 9.91
C VAL A 69 -13.11 -9.33 9.91
N GLU A 70 -14.26 -9.88 10.28
CA GLU A 70 -14.51 -11.32 10.24
C GLU A 70 -14.52 -11.86 8.79
N GLU A 71 -15.11 -11.15 7.84
CA GLU A 71 -15.04 -11.50 6.40
C GLU A 71 -13.58 -11.52 5.91
N MET A 72 -12.78 -10.50 6.27
CA MET A 72 -11.35 -10.48 5.96
C MET A 72 -10.56 -11.61 6.62
N ARG A 73 -10.99 -12.06 7.80
CA ARG A 73 -10.39 -13.15 8.57
C ARG A 73 -10.88 -14.53 8.17
N ALA A 74 -11.93 -14.65 7.37
CA ALA A 74 -12.42 -15.97 6.93
C ALA A 74 -11.31 -16.81 6.26
N GLY A 75 -10.37 -16.17 5.56
CA GLY A 75 -9.18 -16.83 5.03
C GLY A 75 -7.99 -16.94 6.00
N LEU A 76 -8.03 -16.32 7.18
CA LEU A 76 -7.02 -16.47 8.22
C LEU A 76 -7.13 -17.82 8.90
N ASP A 77 -8.35 -18.25 9.24
CA ASP A 77 -8.60 -19.54 9.89
C ASP A 77 -8.09 -20.71 9.04
N GLU A 78 -8.35 -20.65 7.73
CA GLU A 78 -7.85 -21.62 6.74
C GLU A 78 -6.33 -21.58 6.58
N ARG A 79 -5.71 -20.38 6.62
CA ARG A 79 -4.24 -20.26 6.56
C ARG A 79 -3.57 -20.72 7.85
N LEU A 80 -4.18 -20.49 9.01
CA LEU A 80 -3.67 -20.90 10.31
C LEU A 80 -3.73 -22.43 10.48
N SER A 81 -4.77 -23.09 9.94
CA SER A 81 -4.84 -24.55 9.91
C SER A 81 -3.79 -25.15 8.98
N GLN A 82 -3.51 -24.53 7.82
CA GLN A 82 -2.44 -24.96 6.91
C GLN A 82 -1.03 -24.91 7.55
N VAL A 83 -0.83 -24.08 8.57
CA VAL A 83 0.46 -23.98 9.29
C VAL A 83 0.44 -24.65 10.68
N GLY A 84 -0.61 -25.41 11.00
CA GLY A 84 -0.70 -26.20 12.24
C GLY A 84 -0.88 -25.39 13.52
N LEU A 85 -1.40 -24.18 13.42
CA LEU A 85 -1.59 -23.24 14.55
C LEU A 85 -3.04 -23.14 15.03
N ARG A 86 -3.91 -24.08 14.63
CA ARG A 86 -5.31 -24.17 15.06
C ARG A 86 -5.69 -25.61 15.40
#